data_AF-A0A7T7XPZ2-F1
#
_entry.id   AF-A0A7T7XPZ2-F1
#
_cell.length_a   1.000
_cell.length_b   1.000
_cell.length_c   1.000
_cell.angle_alpha   90.00
_cell.angle_beta   90.00
_cell.angle_gamma   90.00
#
_symmetry.space_group_name_H-M   'P 1'
#
loop_
_entity.id
_entity.type
_entity.pdbx_description
1 polymer ?
#
loop_
_entity_poly.entity_id
_entity_poly.type
_entity_poly.pdbx_seq_one_letter_code
_entity_poly.pdbx_strand_id
1 'polypeptide(L)'
;MAPLINGKNEMIHIQECSSEDIPILAMMNKQLIEDEKAENVMTISELEKRMREFLRSNYKAYYFKENLNTIGYALCNISKDPIYLRQYFIKQEYRNKGYGKESFKNLLLYLNKTEIEIDVYSWNENGIKFWESLGFVHKYIHMNYKEE
;
A
#
# COMPACT_ATOMS: atom_id res chain seq x y z
N MET A 1 11.72 -43.20 -6.54
CA MET A 1 10.61 -42.23 -6.51
C MET A 1 11.11 -40.99 -5.80
N ALA A 2 11.35 -39.90 -6.54
CA ALA A 2 11.72 -38.61 -5.96
C ALA A 2 10.46 -37.87 -5.49
N PRO A 3 10.49 -37.09 -4.40
CA PRO A 3 9.32 -36.34 -3.96
C PRO A 3 9.07 -35.19 -4.94
N LEU A 4 7.82 -35.08 -5.40
CA LEU A 4 7.29 -33.91 -6.09
C LEU A 4 7.28 -32.73 -5.12
N ILE A 5 8.28 -31.86 -5.20
CA ILE A 5 8.21 -30.51 -4.62
C ILE A 5 7.34 -29.71 -5.58
N ASN A 6 6.02 -29.74 -5.36
CA ASN A 6 5.09 -28.89 -6.09
C ASN A 6 4.47 -27.88 -5.12
N GLY A 7 5.32 -27.03 -4.53
CA GLY A 7 4.88 -25.77 -3.96
C GLY A 7 4.75 -24.79 -5.12
N LYS A 8 3.52 -24.58 -5.62
CA LYS A 8 3.24 -23.44 -6.48
C LYS A 8 3.61 -22.18 -5.68
N ASN A 9 4.73 -21.55 -6.00
CA ASN A 9 4.91 -20.14 -5.69
C ASN A 9 3.95 -19.40 -6.63
N GLU A 10 2.74 -19.13 -6.15
CA GLU A 10 1.79 -18.31 -6.90
C GLU A 10 2.30 -16.87 -6.87
N MET A 11 2.74 -16.36 -8.02
CA MET A 11 3.37 -15.05 -8.10
C MET A 11 2.34 -13.94 -7.88
N ILE A 12 2.71 -12.93 -7.08
CA ILE A 12 1.89 -11.72 -6.97
C ILE A 12 2.02 -10.87 -8.24
N HIS A 13 0.88 -10.52 -8.85
CA HIS A 13 0.82 -9.64 -10.01
C HIS A 13 0.32 -8.24 -9.63
N ILE A 14 0.82 -7.22 -10.34
CA ILE A 14 0.40 -5.83 -10.18
C ILE A 14 -0.62 -5.49 -11.28
N GLN A 15 -1.75 -4.92 -10.89
CA GLN A 15 -2.79 -4.47 -11.81
C GLN A 15 -3.15 -3.02 -11.51
N GLU A 16 -3.01 -2.12 -12.50
CA GLU A 16 -3.49 -0.74 -12.35
C GLU A 16 -5.02 -0.72 -12.17
N CYS A 17 -5.48 0.07 -11.19
CA CYS A 17 -6.89 0.23 -10.88
C CYS A 17 -7.52 1.34 -11.76
N SER A 18 -8.83 1.24 -11.89
CA SER A 18 -9.68 2.17 -12.64
C SER A 18 -10.64 2.92 -11.71
N SER A 19 -11.51 3.76 -12.27
CA SER A 19 -12.52 4.47 -11.47
C SER A 19 -13.61 3.55 -10.90
N GLU A 20 -13.79 2.39 -11.52
CA GLU A 20 -14.72 1.34 -11.18
C GLU A 20 -14.31 0.64 -9.87
N ASP A 21 -13.03 0.74 -9.51
CA ASP A 21 -12.41 0.15 -8.34
C ASP A 21 -12.56 0.99 -7.06
N ILE A 22 -13.06 2.22 -7.18
CA ILE A 22 -13.18 3.18 -6.07
C ILE A 22 -13.87 2.58 -4.83
N PRO A 23 -15.00 1.85 -4.92
CA PRO A 23 -15.65 1.30 -3.74
C PRO A 23 -14.73 0.34 -2.96
N ILE A 24 -14.00 -0.54 -3.67
CA ILE A 24 -13.11 -1.53 -3.04
C ILE A 24 -11.86 -0.84 -2.46
N LEU A 25 -11.30 0.14 -3.19
CA LEU A 25 -10.18 0.94 -2.71
C LEU A 25 -10.55 1.73 -1.44
N ALA A 26 -11.76 2.29 -1.37
CA ALA A 26 -12.25 3.01 -0.19
C ALA A 26 -12.39 2.09 1.03
N MET A 27 -12.91 0.88 0.84
CA MET A 27 -12.99 -0.13 1.90
C MET A 27 -11.61 -0.55 2.43
N MET A 28 -10.64 -0.77 1.54
CA MET A 28 -9.27 -1.10 1.96
C MET A 28 -8.59 0.11 2.62
N ASN A 29 -8.84 1.34 2.14
CA ASN A 29 -8.32 2.53 2.80
C ASN A 29 -8.90 2.71 4.21
N LYS A 30 -10.18 2.37 4.42
CA LYS A 30 -10.79 2.40 5.75
C LYS A 30 -10.07 1.47 6.73
N GLN A 31 -9.81 0.23 6.31
CA GLN A 31 -9.06 -0.73 7.11
C GLN A 31 -7.63 -0.25 7.40
N LEU A 32 -6.95 0.34 6.40
CA LEU A 32 -5.63 0.94 6.59
C LEU A 32 -5.65 2.04 7.67
N ILE A 33 -6.61 2.96 7.60
CA ILE A 33 -6.77 4.06 8.57
C ILE A 33 -6.97 3.51 10.00
N GLU A 34 -7.77 2.45 10.13
CA GLU A 34 -8.04 1.79 11.42
C GLU A 34 -6.79 1.10 11.97
N ASP A 35 -6.05 0.36 11.13
CA ASP A 35 -4.82 -0.32 11.50
C ASP A 35 -3.71 0.64 11.94
N GLU A 36 -3.60 1.78 11.26
CA GLU A 36 -2.61 2.82 11.56
C GLU A 36 -3.00 3.69 12.76
N LYS A 37 -4.22 3.52 13.29
CA LYS A 37 -4.82 4.42 14.30
C LYS A 37 -4.71 5.89 13.88
N ALA A 38 -4.96 6.17 12.59
CA ALA A 38 -4.82 7.51 12.06
C ALA A 38 -5.86 8.45 12.69
N GLU A 39 -5.47 9.69 12.97
CA GLU A 39 -6.33 10.68 13.63
C GLU A 39 -7.57 11.04 12.79
N ASN A 40 -7.45 10.99 11.46
CA ASN A 40 -8.50 11.37 10.54
C ASN A 40 -9.42 10.17 10.21
N VAL A 41 -10.42 9.95 11.07
CA VAL A 41 -11.46 8.95 10.85
C VAL A 41 -12.46 9.47 9.81
N MET A 42 -12.57 8.74 8.70
CA MET A 42 -13.53 9.03 7.63
C MET A 42 -14.56 7.90 7.48
N THR A 43 -15.75 8.26 7.00
CA THR A 43 -16.76 7.31 6.54
C THR A 43 -16.37 6.72 5.18
N ILE A 44 -16.99 5.60 4.77
CA ILE A 44 -16.74 5.00 3.45
C ILE A 44 -17.08 5.97 2.31
N SER A 45 -18.17 6.73 2.42
CA SER A 45 -18.58 7.68 1.38
C SER A 45 -17.56 8.82 1.19
N GLU A 46 -16.99 9.34 2.29
CA GLU A 46 -15.92 10.34 2.23
C GLU A 46 -14.64 9.75 1.62
N LEU A 47 -14.32 8.50 1.94
CA LEU A 47 -13.18 7.80 1.36
C LEU A 47 -13.35 7.53 -0.13
N GLU A 48 -14.55 7.18 -0.60
CA GLU A 48 -14.84 7.05 -2.03
C GLU A 48 -14.67 8.38 -2.76
N LYS A 49 -15.18 9.48 -2.19
CA LYS A 49 -14.99 10.82 -2.76
C LYS A 49 -13.51 11.17 -2.86
N ARG A 50 -12.76 10.97 -1.77
CA ARG A 50 -11.32 11.24 -1.72
C ARG A 50 -10.52 10.36 -2.70
N MET A 51 -10.86 9.08 -2.81
CA MET A 51 -10.24 8.18 -3.78
C MET A 51 -10.51 8.62 -5.21
N ARG A 52 -11.72 9.09 -5.51
CA ARG A 52 -12.06 9.68 -6.80
C ARG A 52 -11.25 10.94 -7.13
N GLU A 53 -11.02 11.79 -6.14
CA GLU A 53 -10.15 12.96 -6.30
C GLU A 53 -8.69 12.55 -6.56
N PHE A 54 -8.18 11.54 -5.86
CA PHE A 54 -6.85 10.99 -6.13
C PHE A 54 -6.73 10.48 -7.57
N LEU A 55 -7.63 9.59 -8.01
CA LEU A 55 -7.56 8.97 -9.34
C LEU A 55 -7.81 9.94 -10.50
N ARG A 56 -8.37 11.13 -10.23
CA ARG A 56 -8.50 12.23 -11.21
C ARG A 56 -7.27 13.14 -11.29
N SER A 57 -6.29 12.94 -10.40
CA SER A 57 -5.08 13.74 -10.30
C SER A 57 -3.86 12.90 -10.71
N ASN A 58 -2.67 13.24 -10.20
CA ASN A 58 -1.43 12.53 -10.49
C ASN A 58 -1.26 11.23 -9.69
N TYR A 59 -2.30 10.77 -8.98
CA TYR A 59 -2.26 9.52 -8.25
C TYR A 59 -2.78 8.36 -9.08
N LYS A 60 -2.10 7.23 -8.96
CA LYS A 60 -2.49 5.94 -9.54
C LYS A 60 -2.57 4.89 -8.45
N ALA A 61 -3.61 4.08 -8.51
CA ALA A 61 -3.78 2.94 -7.61
C ALA A 61 -3.43 1.63 -8.33
N TYR A 62 -2.88 0.69 -7.59
CA TYR A 62 -2.48 -0.61 -8.09
C TYR A 62 -2.93 -1.69 -7.13
N TYR A 63 -3.65 -2.70 -7.62
CA TYR A 63 -3.93 -3.90 -6.85
C TYR A 63 -2.75 -4.85 -6.83
N PHE A 64 -2.63 -5.56 -5.73
CA PHE A 64 -1.83 -6.77 -5.62
C PHE A 64 -2.77 -7.96 -5.80
N LYS A 65 -2.48 -8.80 -6.79
CA LYS A 65 -3.29 -9.95 -7.18
C LYS A 65 -2.53 -11.25 -6.93
N GLU A 66 -3.15 -12.17 -6.22
CA GLU A 66 -2.76 -13.58 -6.18
C GLU A 66 -3.85 -14.37 -6.91
N ASN A 67 -3.54 -14.87 -8.11
CA ASN A 67 -4.53 -15.38 -9.06
C ASN A 67 -5.68 -14.37 -9.30
N LEU A 68 -6.91 -14.74 -8.94
CA LEU A 68 -8.11 -13.91 -9.06
C LEU A 68 -8.37 -13.03 -7.82
N ASN A 69 -7.63 -13.25 -6.72
CA ASN A 69 -7.88 -12.57 -5.45
C ASN A 69 -7.14 -11.24 -5.37
N THR A 70 -7.84 -10.18 -5.00
CA THR A 70 -7.18 -8.93 -4.55
C THR A 70 -6.72 -9.10 -3.11
N ILE A 71 -5.41 -9.10 -2.88
CA ILE A 71 -4.81 -9.28 -1.55
C ILE A 71 -4.42 -7.95 -0.90
N GLY A 72 -4.36 -6.86 -1.67
CA GLY A 72 -3.97 -5.55 -1.19
C GLY A 72 -3.92 -4.50 -2.30
N TYR A 73 -3.45 -3.30 -1.96
CA TYR A 73 -3.26 -2.23 -2.93
C TYR A 73 -2.15 -1.24 -2.53
N ALA A 74 -1.67 -0.49 -3.52
CA ALA A 74 -0.88 0.73 -3.34
C ALA A 74 -1.57 1.92 -4.01
N LEU A 75 -1.33 3.12 -3.48
CA LEU A 75 -1.67 4.40 -4.11
C LEU A 75 -0.40 5.25 -4.21
N CYS A 76 0.01 5.58 -5.43
CA CYS A 76 1.27 6.27 -5.71
C CYS A 76 1.01 7.61 -6.41
N ASN A 77 1.70 8.67 -6.00
CA ASN A 77 1.81 9.89 -6.80
C ASN A 77 2.91 9.71 -7.84
N ILE A 78 2.51 9.47 -9.10
CA ILE A 78 3.45 9.19 -10.18
C ILE A 78 4.12 10.45 -10.77
N SER A 79 3.68 11.65 -10.36
CA SER A 79 4.29 12.92 -10.80
C SER A 79 5.49 13.36 -9.96
N LYS A 80 5.78 12.65 -8.86
CA LYS A 80 6.93 12.92 -8.00
C LYS A 80 8.14 12.10 -8.46
N ASP A 81 9.33 12.64 -8.23
CA ASP A 81 10.60 11.95 -8.45
C ASP A 81 11.50 12.16 -7.22
N PRO A 82 11.74 11.11 -6.39
CA PRO A 82 11.19 9.75 -6.50
C PRO A 82 9.65 9.70 -6.38
N ILE A 83 9.03 8.61 -6.84
CA ILE A 83 7.58 8.40 -6.68
C ILE A 83 7.22 8.43 -5.19
N TYR A 84 6.09 9.05 -4.85
CA TYR A 84 5.61 9.06 -3.46
C TYR A 84 4.50 8.01 -3.28
N LEU A 85 4.78 6.97 -2.50
CA LEU A 85 3.85 5.91 -2.12
C LEU A 85 3.03 6.39 -0.91
N ARG A 86 1.79 6.80 -1.18
CA ARG A 86 0.91 7.41 -0.21
C ARG A 86 0.16 6.41 0.66
N GLN A 87 -0.25 5.29 0.07
CA GLN A 87 -0.99 4.24 0.77
C GLN A 87 -0.44 2.89 0.33
N TYR A 88 -0.24 1.99 1.29
CA TYR A 88 0.21 0.64 1.05
C TYR A 88 -0.47 -0.30 2.02
N PHE A 89 -1.23 -1.26 1.50
CA PHE A 89 -2.09 -2.09 2.33
C PHE A 89 -2.11 -3.54 1.85
N ILE A 90 -2.02 -4.47 2.80
CA ILE A 90 -2.28 -5.89 2.61
C ILE A 90 -3.45 -6.26 3.53
N LYS A 91 -4.47 -6.93 2.99
CA LYS A 91 -5.62 -7.44 3.74
C LYS A 91 -5.18 -8.36 4.87
N GLN A 92 -5.86 -8.29 6.01
CA GLN A 92 -5.44 -8.95 7.25
C GLN A 92 -5.24 -10.47 7.07
N GLU A 93 -6.13 -11.15 6.35
CA GLU A 93 -6.11 -12.58 6.07
C GLU A 93 -4.95 -13.03 5.15
N TYR A 94 -4.25 -12.07 4.55
CA TYR A 94 -3.06 -12.27 3.70
C TYR A 94 -1.75 -11.81 4.39
N ARG A 95 -1.79 -11.35 5.65
CA ARG A 95 -0.59 -10.93 6.39
C ARG A 95 0.23 -12.11 6.91
N ASN A 96 1.48 -11.84 7.29
CA ASN A 96 2.45 -12.81 7.83
C ASN A 96 2.84 -13.97 6.88
N LYS A 97 2.56 -13.82 5.57
CA LYS A 97 2.89 -14.79 4.52
C LYS A 97 4.01 -14.32 3.57
N GLY A 98 4.63 -13.17 3.86
CA GLY A 98 5.65 -12.57 2.99
C GLY A 98 5.12 -11.68 1.86
N TYR A 99 3.81 -11.70 1.59
CA TYR A 99 3.21 -10.93 0.49
C TYR A 99 3.48 -9.44 0.53
N GLY A 100 3.56 -8.82 1.71
CA GLY A 100 3.91 -7.41 1.81
C GLY A 100 5.28 -7.08 1.22
N LYS A 101 6.27 -7.96 1.35
CA LYS A 101 7.60 -7.72 0.76
C LYS A 101 7.64 -8.03 -0.73
N GLU A 102 6.96 -9.09 -1.14
CA GLU A 102 6.91 -9.52 -2.53
C GLU A 102 6.13 -8.52 -3.40
N SER A 103 4.94 -8.12 -2.97
CA SER A 103 4.13 -7.12 -3.70
C SER A 103 4.83 -5.78 -3.83
N PHE A 104 5.58 -5.33 -2.81
CA PHE A 104 6.38 -4.11 -2.89
C PHE A 104 7.47 -4.20 -3.97
N LYS A 105 8.22 -5.31 -4.02
CA LYS A 105 9.23 -5.54 -5.07
C LYS A 105 8.60 -5.56 -6.45
N ASN A 106 7.47 -6.26 -6.60
CA ASN A 106 6.77 -6.36 -7.88
C ASN A 106 6.18 -5.00 -8.30
N LEU A 107 5.76 -4.16 -7.36
CA LEU A 107 5.33 -2.79 -7.62
C LEU A 107 6.47 -1.94 -8.17
N LEU A 108 7.67 -1.98 -7.56
CA LEU A 108 8.85 -1.25 -8.05
C LEU A 108 9.25 -1.69 -9.47
N LEU A 109 9.24 -3.01 -9.72
CA LEU A 109 9.48 -3.56 -11.06
C LEU A 109 8.45 -3.07 -12.08
N TYR A 110 7.16 -3.12 -11.72
CA TYR A 110 6.07 -2.67 -12.58
C TYR A 110 6.19 -1.17 -12.93
N LEU A 111 6.57 -0.34 -11.96
CA LEU A 111 6.78 1.10 -12.14
C LEU A 111 8.14 1.42 -12.81
N ASN A 112 9.01 0.43 -13.00
CA ASN A 112 10.39 0.59 -13.45
C ASN A 112 11.16 1.62 -12.60
N LYS A 113 11.10 1.47 -11.28
CA LYS A 113 11.75 2.36 -10.30
C LYS A 113 12.62 1.60 -9.33
N THR A 114 13.70 2.25 -8.90
CA THR A 114 14.62 1.77 -7.86
C THR A 114 14.52 2.58 -6.57
N GLU A 115 13.84 3.71 -6.60
CA GLU A 115 13.67 4.64 -5.47
C GLU A 115 12.21 5.06 -5.33
N ILE A 116 11.74 5.16 -4.09
CA ILE A 116 10.39 5.57 -3.73
C ILE A 116 10.41 6.19 -2.33
N GLU A 117 9.51 7.14 -2.07
CA GLU A 117 9.36 7.79 -0.77
C GLU A 117 8.00 7.45 -0.15
N ILE A 118 7.97 7.43 1.19
CA ILE A 118 6.77 7.18 1.99
C ILE A 118 6.74 8.13 3.18
N ASP A 119 5.56 8.31 3.76
CA ASP A 119 5.40 8.70 5.16
C ASP A 119 4.89 7.52 5.97
N VAL A 120 5.30 7.44 7.23
CA VAL A 120 4.75 6.51 8.22
C VAL A 120 4.55 7.25 9.54
N TYR A 121 3.38 7.06 10.17
CA TYR A 121 3.13 7.66 11.47
C TYR A 121 4.13 7.14 12.51
N SER A 122 4.62 8.03 13.39
CA SER A 122 5.63 7.71 14.40
C SER A 122 5.18 6.66 15.42
N TRP A 123 3.87 6.53 15.65
CA TRP A 123 3.29 5.51 16.52
C TRP A 123 2.98 4.18 15.80
N ASN A 124 3.10 4.11 14.48
CA ASN A 124 2.90 2.87 13.71
C ASN A 124 4.18 2.02 13.72
N GLU A 125 4.54 1.48 14.89
CA GLU A 125 5.76 0.69 15.06
C GLU A 125 5.85 -0.51 14.10
N ASN A 126 4.71 -1.15 13.81
CA ASN A 126 4.65 -2.29 12.89
C ASN A 126 4.95 -1.85 11.45
N GLY A 127 4.39 -0.73 11.01
CA GLY A 127 4.69 -0.12 9.72
C GLY A 127 6.15 0.27 9.60
N ILE A 128 6.71 0.93 10.61
CA ILE A 128 8.13 1.34 10.65
C ILE A 128 9.03 0.10 10.48
N LYS A 129 8.85 -0.94 11.29
CA LYS A 129 9.62 -2.19 11.20
C LYS A 129 9.48 -2.86 9.84
N PHE A 130 8.29 -2.82 9.24
CA PHE A 130 8.06 -3.36 7.90
C PHE A 130 8.92 -2.62 6.86
N TRP A 131 8.88 -1.29 6.83
CA TRP A 131 9.64 -0.48 5.88
C TRP A 131 11.15 -0.59 6.09
N GLU A 132 11.63 -0.56 7.34
CA GLU A 132 13.04 -0.79 7.67
C GLU A 132 13.51 -2.17 7.18
N SER A 133 12.66 -3.20 7.30
CA SER A 133 12.98 -4.54 6.81
C SER A 133 13.04 -4.67 5.28
N LEU A 134 12.59 -3.63 4.55
CA LEU A 134 12.73 -3.46 3.10
C LEU A 134 13.92 -2.56 2.72
N GLY A 135 14.65 -2.03 3.71
CA GLY A 135 15.81 -1.17 3.51
C GLY A 135 15.49 0.33 3.45
N PHE A 136 14.27 0.74 3.81
CA PHE A 136 13.98 2.17 3.96
C PHE A 136 14.78 2.77 5.11
N VAL A 137 15.19 4.02 4.93
CA VAL A 137 15.91 4.81 5.92
C VAL A 137 15.13 6.06 6.27
N HIS A 138 15.23 6.50 7.52
CA HIS A 138 14.59 7.74 8.00
C HIS A 138 15.26 8.95 7.33
N LYS A 139 14.47 9.85 6.73
CA LYS A 139 14.98 11.10 6.11
C LYS A 139 14.65 12.36 6.92
N TYR A 140 13.44 12.43 7.47
CA TYR A 140 12.95 13.59 8.21
C TYR A 140 12.06 13.14 9.38
N ILE A 141 11.87 14.04 10.34
CA ILE A 141 10.94 13.86 11.45
C ILE A 141 9.89 14.97 11.34
N HIS A 142 8.62 14.58 11.19
CA HIS A 142 7.51 15.51 11.26
C HIS A 142 7.10 15.73 12.72
N MET A 143 6.94 16.98 13.14
CA MET A 143 6.56 17.35 14.51
C MET A 143 5.36 18.28 14.47
N ASN A 144 4.40 18.06 15.36
CA ASN A 144 3.24 18.93 15.55
C ASN A 144 3.22 19.44 17.00
N TYR A 145 2.98 20.74 17.16
CA TYR A 145 2.64 21.35 18.45
C TYR A 145 1.18 21.80 18.39
N LYS A 146 0.42 21.46 19.43
CA LYS A 146 -0.94 21.91 19.63
C LYS A 146 -1.04 22.53 21.02
N GLU A 147 -1.37 23.80 21.06
CA GLU A 147 -1.75 24.48 22.31
C GLU A 147 -3.12 23.93 22.76
N GLU A 148 -3.25 23.67 24.07
CA GLU A 148 -4.48 23.13 24.69
C GLU A 148 -5.65 24.11 24.66
#